data_AF-A0A550JFJ3-F1
#
_entry.id   AF-A0A550JFJ3-F1
#
_cell.length_a   1.000
_cell.length_b   1.000
_cell.length_c   1.000
_cell.angle_alpha   90.00
_cell.angle_beta   90.00
_cell.angle_gamma   90.00
#
_symmetry.space_group_name_H-M   'P 1'
#
loop_
_entity.id
_entity.type
_entity.pdbx_description
1 polymer ?
#
loop_
_entity_poly.entity_id
_entity_poly.type
_entity_poly.pdbx_seq_one_letter_code
_entity_poly.pdbx_strand_id
1 'polypeptide(L)'
;MFSRLLTLQLLFLVALTLVAMPVAAQEISRPLTFSGPQFEIEDLNADLHSDGRILVVSGRVKNNGFSTVTGFATVYFKSSDHSVLKAMDVEVNRNLPIAQGQSGFFETSTRVDSIGGLANVSVEFTETGRMLK
;
A
#
# COMPACT_ATOMS: atom_id res chain seq x y z
N MET A 1 -26.51 -55.22 51.09
CA MET A 1 -25.05 -55.03 50.89
C MET A 1 -24.61 -54.89 49.43
N PHE A 2 -25.50 -54.99 48.42
CA PHE A 2 -25.12 -54.88 46.98
C PHE A 2 -25.00 -53.45 46.42
N SER A 3 -25.62 -52.45 47.05
CA SER A 3 -25.64 -51.06 46.52
C SER A 3 -24.31 -50.31 46.63
N ARG A 4 -23.46 -50.63 47.62
CA ARG A 4 -22.17 -49.94 47.83
C ARG A 4 -21.06 -50.42 46.88
N LEU A 5 -21.17 -51.64 46.35
CA LEU A 5 -20.21 -52.17 45.36
C LEU A 5 -20.46 -51.56 43.97
N LEU A 6 -21.74 -51.35 43.61
CA LEU A 6 -22.14 -50.79 42.32
C LEU A 6 -21.72 -49.32 42.16
N THR A 7 -21.84 -48.53 43.23
CA THR A 7 -21.42 -47.12 43.23
C THR A 7 -19.91 -46.95 43.12
N LEU A 8 -19.13 -47.87 43.71
CA LEU A 8 -17.67 -47.83 43.62
C LEU A 8 -17.17 -48.16 42.22
N GLN A 9 -17.80 -49.12 41.53
CA GLN A 9 -17.50 -49.47 40.14
C GLN A 9 -17.87 -48.34 39.17
N LEU A 10 -18.99 -47.64 39.41
CA LEU A 10 -19.40 -46.51 38.59
C LEU A 10 -18.43 -45.32 38.73
N LEU A 11 -17.94 -45.04 39.94
CA LEU A 11 -16.93 -44.02 40.20
C LEU A 11 -15.58 -44.34 39.55
N PHE A 12 -15.19 -45.61 39.54
CA PHE A 12 -13.95 -46.05 38.88
C PHE A 12 -14.04 -45.94 37.35
N LEU A 13 -15.22 -46.16 36.76
CA LEU A 13 -15.45 -46.02 35.32
C LEU A 13 -15.43 -44.55 34.87
N VAL A 14 -15.95 -43.63 35.68
CA VAL A 14 -15.93 -42.17 35.40
C VAL A 14 -14.50 -41.60 35.54
N ALA A 15 -13.69 -42.13 36.46
CA ALA A 15 -12.31 -41.71 36.60
C ALA A 15 -11.42 -42.16 35.43
N LEU A 16 -11.76 -43.27 34.75
CA LEU A 16 -10.98 -43.79 33.62
C LEU A 16 -11.26 -43.10 32.27
N THR A 17 -12.34 -42.31 32.16
CA THR A 17 -12.68 -41.59 30.92
C THR A 17 -12.10 -40.19 30.82
N LEU A 18 -11.23 -39.76 31.76
CA LEU A 18 -10.42 -38.54 31.60
C LEU A 18 -9.25 -38.79 30.62
N VAL A 19 -9.59 -39.30 29.44
CA VAL A 19 -8.66 -39.50 28.33
C VAL A 19 -8.31 -38.14 27.76
N ALA A 20 -7.09 -37.72 28.06
CA ALA A 20 -6.23 -36.88 27.23
C ALA A 20 -6.97 -36.03 26.19
N MET A 21 -7.39 -34.83 26.58
CA MET A 21 -7.73 -33.82 25.59
C MET A 21 -6.43 -33.49 24.84
N PRO A 22 -6.38 -33.64 23.51
CA PRO A 22 -5.22 -33.19 22.75
C PRO A 22 -5.15 -31.68 22.94
N VAL A 23 -4.06 -31.20 23.55
CA VAL A 23 -3.69 -29.79 23.46
C VAL A 23 -3.47 -29.54 21.98
N ALA A 24 -4.45 -28.92 21.33
CA ALA A 24 -4.30 -28.47 19.96
C ALA A 24 -3.10 -27.51 19.97
N ALA A 25 -1.97 -27.99 19.45
CA ALA A 25 -0.82 -27.14 19.21
C ALA A 25 -1.31 -26.02 18.29
N GLN A 26 -1.42 -24.81 18.81
CA GLN A 26 -1.60 -23.63 17.99
C GLN A 26 -0.36 -23.56 17.11
N GLU A 27 -0.47 -24.05 15.86
CA GLU A 27 0.49 -23.71 14.83
C GLU A 27 0.43 -22.20 14.68
N ILE A 28 1.39 -21.50 15.29
CA ILE A 28 1.65 -20.11 14.98
C ILE A 28 2.08 -20.14 13.52
N SER A 29 1.14 -19.81 12.63
CA SER A 29 1.37 -19.74 11.19
C SER A 29 2.68 -19.00 10.96
N ARG A 30 3.62 -19.62 10.24
CA ARG A 30 4.89 -18.97 9.91
C ARG A 30 4.59 -17.58 9.34
N PRO A 31 5.32 -16.53 9.75
CA PRO A 31 5.10 -15.19 9.22
C PRO A 31 5.18 -15.23 7.69
N LEU A 32 4.11 -14.79 7.02
CA LEU A 32 4.13 -14.60 5.58
C LEU A 32 4.92 -13.33 5.29
N THR A 33 5.98 -13.45 4.51
CA THR A 33 6.71 -12.28 4.00
C THR A 33 5.87 -11.65 2.87
N PHE A 34 5.35 -10.44 3.12
CA PHE A 34 4.69 -9.63 2.09
C PHE A 34 5.68 -8.59 1.57
N SER A 35 5.95 -8.60 0.26
CA SER A 35 6.79 -7.61 -0.42
C SER A 35 5.93 -6.82 -1.39
N GLY A 36 5.45 -5.66 -0.95
CA GLY A 36 4.74 -4.69 -1.77
C GLY A 36 5.66 -3.55 -2.20
N PRO A 37 5.23 -2.71 -3.17
CA PRO A 37 5.96 -1.50 -3.53
C PRO A 37 6.06 -0.56 -2.33
N GLN A 38 7.23 0.08 -2.16
CA GLN A 38 7.47 1.03 -1.08
C GLN A 38 6.70 2.33 -1.24
N PHE A 39 6.35 2.68 -2.49
CA PHE A 39 5.58 3.87 -2.83
C PHE A 39 4.45 3.50 -3.77
N GLU A 40 3.31 4.11 -3.57
CA GLU A 40 2.12 3.89 -4.38
C GLU A 40 1.55 5.25 -4.81
N ILE A 41 1.12 5.34 -6.07
CA ILE A 41 0.44 6.53 -6.58
C ILE A 41 -1.06 6.33 -6.36
N GLU A 42 -1.64 7.15 -5.49
CA GLU A 42 -3.06 7.19 -5.17
C GLU A 42 -3.71 8.39 -5.87
N ASP A 43 -5.02 8.29 -6.14
CA ASP A 43 -5.85 9.41 -6.62
C ASP A 43 -5.29 10.15 -7.86
N LEU A 44 -4.59 9.43 -8.77
CA LEU A 44 -4.05 10.04 -9.98
C LEU A 44 -5.18 10.53 -10.87
N ASN A 45 -5.15 11.82 -11.19
CA ASN A 45 -6.13 12.47 -12.02
C ASN A 45 -5.47 13.36 -13.08
N ALA A 46 -6.13 13.50 -14.24
CA ALA A 46 -5.65 14.29 -15.36
C ALA A 46 -6.85 15.00 -16.02
N ASP A 47 -7.07 16.26 -15.66
CA ASP A 47 -8.23 17.04 -16.06
C ASP A 47 -7.88 18.16 -17.04
N LEU A 48 -8.73 18.33 -18.05
CA LEU A 48 -8.63 19.41 -19.02
C LEU A 48 -9.38 20.65 -18.53
N HIS A 49 -8.65 21.75 -18.39
CA HIS A 49 -9.15 23.08 -18.05
C HIS A 49 -9.05 24.05 -19.25
N SER A 50 -9.66 25.22 -19.09
CA SER A 50 -9.56 26.35 -20.03
C SER A 50 -9.87 25.96 -21.49
N ASP A 51 -11.06 25.38 -21.68
CA ASP A 51 -11.57 24.90 -22.98
C ASP A 51 -10.69 23.81 -23.62
N GLY A 52 -10.03 22.97 -22.82
CA GLY A 52 -9.18 21.88 -23.32
C GLY A 52 -7.74 22.26 -23.64
N ARG A 53 -7.30 23.46 -23.24
CA ARG A 53 -5.94 23.95 -23.53
C ARG A 53 -4.93 23.64 -22.44
N ILE A 54 -5.37 23.48 -21.20
CA ILE A 54 -4.50 23.20 -20.07
C ILE A 54 -4.85 21.82 -19.54
N LEU A 55 -3.88 20.92 -19.49
CA LEU A 55 -3.99 19.67 -18.75
C LEU A 55 -3.42 19.88 -17.36
N VAL A 56 -4.22 19.62 -16.34
CA VAL A 56 -3.81 19.59 -14.93
C VAL A 56 -3.68 18.13 -14.52
N VAL A 57 -2.51 17.76 -14.01
CA VAL A 57 -2.25 16.41 -13.48
C VAL A 57 -2.00 16.53 -11.99
N SER A 58 -2.74 15.75 -11.20
CA SER A 58 -2.61 15.73 -9.76
C SER A 58 -2.71 14.31 -9.21
N GLY A 59 -2.24 14.11 -7.99
CA GLY A 59 -2.32 12.82 -7.32
C GLY A 59 -1.63 12.85 -5.96
N ARG A 60 -1.51 11.67 -5.36
CA ARG A 60 -0.85 11.50 -4.07
C ARG A 60 0.17 10.38 -4.14
N VAL A 61 1.29 10.55 -3.45
CA VAL A 61 2.28 9.48 -3.24
C VAL A 61 2.12 8.96 -1.82
N LYS A 62 1.68 7.71 -1.69
CA LYS A 62 1.62 6.96 -0.44
C LYS A 62 2.99 6.38 -0.10
N ASN A 63 3.48 6.65 1.10
CA ASN A 63 4.68 6.01 1.63
C ASN A 63 4.31 4.72 2.38
N ASN A 64 4.43 3.58 1.70
CA ASN A 64 4.26 2.25 2.28
C ASN A 64 5.59 1.69 2.84
N GLY A 65 6.70 2.43 2.70
CA GLY A 65 8.01 2.07 3.23
C GLY A 65 8.12 2.25 4.76
N PHE A 66 9.32 1.98 5.29
CA PHE A 66 9.59 1.98 6.73
C PHE A 66 10.28 3.26 7.24
N SER A 67 10.61 4.20 6.36
CA SER A 67 11.30 5.45 6.68
C SER A 67 10.48 6.65 6.23
N THR A 68 10.64 7.78 6.89
CA THR A 68 10.10 9.06 6.42
C THR A 68 10.91 9.52 5.21
N VAL A 69 10.24 9.97 4.14
CA VAL A 69 10.90 10.33 2.87
C VAL A 69 10.52 11.72 2.36
N THR A 70 11.38 12.32 1.54
CA THR A 70 11.07 13.47 0.67
C THR A 70 11.40 13.10 -0.78
N GLY A 71 10.79 13.78 -1.75
CA GLY A 71 11.01 13.46 -3.15
C GLY A 71 10.17 14.26 -4.14
N PHE A 72 10.31 13.88 -5.40
CA PHE A 72 9.60 14.48 -6.53
C PHE A 72 8.77 13.41 -7.24
N ALA A 73 7.65 13.82 -7.81
CA ALA A 73 6.89 13.02 -8.76
C ALA A 73 7.28 13.47 -10.17
N THR A 74 7.77 12.54 -10.99
CA THR A 74 8.03 12.77 -12.41
C THR A 74 6.77 12.40 -13.19
N VAL A 75 6.15 13.40 -13.79
CA VAL A 75 4.96 13.26 -14.63
C VAL A 75 5.40 13.12 -16.09
N TYR A 76 5.20 11.93 -16.65
CA TYR A 76 5.50 11.63 -18.04
C TYR A 76 4.25 11.76 -18.90
N PHE A 77 4.30 12.66 -19.87
CA PHE A 77 3.29 12.84 -20.91
C PHE A 77 3.67 11.97 -22.10
N LYS A 78 2.79 11.04 -22.49
CA LYS A 78 3.10 9.99 -23.47
C LYS A 78 2.14 10.00 -24.65
N SER A 79 2.66 9.62 -25.81
CA SER A 79 1.85 9.32 -27.01
C SER A 79 1.21 7.94 -26.91
N SER A 80 0.35 7.62 -27.89
CA SER A 80 -0.38 6.35 -27.96
C SER A 80 0.52 5.12 -28.13
N ASP A 81 1.74 5.30 -28.64
CA ASP A 81 2.79 4.27 -28.73
C ASP A 81 3.65 4.17 -27.46
N HIS A 82 3.27 4.87 -26.39
CA HIS A 82 3.98 4.99 -25.11
C HIS A 82 5.32 5.74 -25.13
N SER A 83 5.68 6.38 -26.24
CA SER A 83 6.86 7.26 -26.30
C SER A 83 6.66 8.47 -25.36
N VAL A 84 7.72 8.83 -24.63
CA VAL A 84 7.68 10.02 -23.74
C VAL A 84 7.83 11.27 -24.60
N LEU A 85 6.78 12.09 -24.63
CA LEU A 85 6.76 13.37 -25.34
C LEU A 85 7.34 14.50 -24.47
N LYS A 86 7.10 14.42 -23.15
CA LYS A 86 7.58 15.38 -22.16
C LYS A 86 7.61 14.74 -20.78
N ALA A 87 8.55 15.16 -19.93
CA ALA A 87 8.58 14.83 -18.52
C ALA A 87 8.64 16.13 -17.69
N MET A 88 8.00 16.15 -16.55
CA MET A 88 8.04 17.26 -15.60
C MET A 88 8.18 16.74 -14.18
N ASP A 89 9.19 17.22 -13.46
CA ASP A 89 9.33 16.94 -12.04
C ASP A 89 8.54 17.95 -11.22
N VAL A 90 7.79 17.45 -10.24
CA VAL A 90 7.03 18.26 -9.29
C VAL A 90 7.32 17.80 -7.87
N GLU A 91 7.53 18.76 -6.97
CA GLU A 91 7.71 18.50 -5.56
C GLU A 91 6.47 17.80 -4.98
N VAL A 92 6.70 16.66 -4.32
CA VAL A 92 5.63 16.02 -3.56
C VAL A 92 5.56 16.65 -2.19
N ASN A 93 4.35 16.95 -1.74
CA ASN A 93 4.08 17.50 -0.42
C ASN A 93 4.83 18.82 -0.15
N ARG A 94 5.11 19.62 -1.19
CA ARG A 94 5.93 20.85 -1.10
C ARG A 94 7.30 20.58 -0.48
N ASN A 95 7.89 19.44 -0.84
CA ASN A 95 9.16 18.94 -0.31
C ASN A 95 9.16 18.71 1.22
N LEU A 96 7.98 18.64 1.86
CA LEU A 96 7.85 18.26 3.26
C LEU A 96 7.89 16.74 3.42
N PRO A 97 8.51 16.22 4.51
CA PRO A 97 8.63 14.79 4.72
C PRO A 97 7.27 14.06 4.78
N ILE A 98 7.21 12.90 4.14
CA ILE A 98 6.07 11.98 4.12
C ILE A 98 6.40 10.83 5.06
N ALA A 99 5.75 10.81 6.23
CA ALA A 99 5.93 9.73 7.19
C ALA A 99 5.38 8.39 6.67
N GLN A 100 5.85 7.29 7.27
CA GLN A 100 5.31 5.96 6.99
C GLN A 100 3.77 5.94 7.11
N GLY A 101 3.11 5.36 6.12
CA GLY A 101 1.67 5.24 6.04
C GLY A 101 0.93 6.52 5.68
N GLN A 102 1.63 7.63 5.42
CA GLN A 102 1.02 8.90 4.99
C GLN A 102 1.16 9.10 3.48
N SER A 103 0.35 10.00 2.93
CA SER A 103 0.37 10.35 1.49
C SER A 103 0.66 11.84 1.28
N GLY A 104 1.61 12.15 0.40
CA GLY A 104 1.95 13.52 0.00
C GLY A 104 1.30 13.90 -1.34
N PHE A 105 0.77 15.12 -1.46
CA PHE A 105 0.10 15.60 -2.67
C PHE A 105 1.08 16.19 -3.68
N PHE A 106 0.81 16.01 -4.97
CA PHE A 106 1.49 16.73 -6.06
C PHE A 106 0.48 17.24 -7.09
N GLU A 107 0.81 18.33 -7.77
CA GLU A 107 0.03 18.89 -8.87
C GLU A 107 0.94 19.64 -9.84
N THR A 108 0.71 19.43 -11.13
CA THR A 108 1.35 20.22 -12.18
C THR A 108 0.38 20.49 -13.32
N SER A 109 0.69 21.48 -14.15
CA SER A 109 -0.11 21.77 -15.32
C SER A 109 0.75 22.04 -16.54
N THR A 110 0.20 21.73 -17.71
CA THR A 110 0.89 21.95 -18.96
C THR A 110 -0.08 22.29 -20.09
N ARG A 111 0.43 22.94 -21.12
CA ARG A 111 -0.38 23.34 -22.27
C ARG A 111 -0.46 22.20 -23.27
N VAL A 112 -1.66 21.81 -23.70
CA VAL A 112 -1.87 20.62 -24.55
C VAL A 112 -1.32 20.81 -25.96
N ASP A 113 -1.50 21.99 -26.54
CA ASP A 113 -0.89 22.41 -27.83
C ASP A 113 0.65 22.33 -27.82
N SER A 114 1.29 22.43 -26.65
CA SER A 114 2.74 22.26 -26.51
C SER A 114 3.20 20.80 -26.55
N ILE A 115 2.26 19.84 -26.50
CA ILE A 115 2.51 18.39 -26.44
C ILE A 115 1.65 17.71 -27.52
N GLY A 116 2.06 17.87 -28.77
CA GLY A 116 1.39 17.21 -29.90
C GLY A 116 1.36 15.69 -29.73
N GLY A 117 0.20 15.08 -29.92
CA GLY A 117 0.02 13.63 -29.84
C GLY A 117 -0.09 13.05 -28.42
N LEU A 118 -0.36 13.88 -27.41
CA LEU A 118 -0.65 13.44 -26.06
C LEU A 118 -1.81 12.43 -26.03
N ALA A 119 -1.58 11.27 -25.42
CA ALA A 119 -2.58 10.22 -25.26
C ALA A 119 -2.75 9.74 -23.81
N ASN A 120 -1.68 9.75 -23.02
CA ASN A 120 -1.71 9.26 -21.64
C ASN A 120 -0.68 10.00 -20.75
N VAL A 121 -0.86 9.90 -19.45
CA VAL A 121 0.06 10.36 -18.42
C VAL A 121 0.43 9.19 -17.51
N SER A 122 1.71 9.10 -17.13
CA SER A 122 2.16 8.19 -16.08
C SER A 122 3.01 8.94 -15.07
N VAL A 123 2.99 8.51 -13.81
CA VAL A 123 3.74 9.14 -12.73
C VAL A 123 4.66 8.14 -12.07
N GLU A 124 5.88 8.60 -11.78
CA GLU A 124 6.88 7.88 -10.99
C GLU A 124 7.30 8.77 -9.82
N PHE A 125 7.51 8.17 -8.64
CA PHE A 125 8.06 8.89 -7.49
C PHE A 125 9.55 8.59 -7.34
N THR A 126 10.35 9.64 -7.24
CA THR A 126 11.78 9.56 -6.95
C THR A 126 12.06 10.12 -5.57
N GLU A 127 12.55 9.26 -4.67
CA GLU A 127 13.03 9.64 -3.34
C GLU A 127 14.34 10.44 -3.46
N THR A 128 14.43 11.56 -2.75
CA THR A 128 15.64 12.40 -2.69
C THR A 128 16.21 12.55 -1.28
N GLY A 129 15.42 12.22 -0.26
CA GLY A 129 15.85 12.25 1.13
C GLY A 129 15.19 11.16 1.94
N ARG A 130 15.98 10.48 2.76
CA ARG A 130 15.53 9.45 3.71
C ARG A 130 15.89 9.87 5.12
N MET A 131 14.91 9.89 6.02
CA MET A 131 15.16 10.05 7.45
C MET A 131 14.99 8.71 8.14
N LEU A 132 16.10 8.18 8.66
CA LEU A 132 16.10 7.01 9.52
C LEU A 132 15.70 7.45 10.93
N LYS A 133 14.85 6.66 11.59
CA LYS A 133 14.51 6.86 13.01
C LYS A 133 15.69 6.51 13.91
#